data_AF-A0A928D643-F1
#
_entry.id   AF-A0A928D643-F1
#
_cell.length_a   1.000
_cell.length_b   1.000
_cell.length_c   1.000
_cell.angle_alpha   90.00
_cell.angle_beta   90.00
_cell.angle_gamma   90.00
#
_symmetry.space_group_name_H-M   'P 1'
#
loop_
_entity.id
_entity.type
_entity.pdbx_description
1 polymer ?
#
loop_
_entity_poly.entity_id
_entity_poly.type
_entity_poly.pdbx_seq_one_letter_code
_entity_poly.pdbx_strand_id
1 'polypeptide(L)'
;MRRNKRIKKRSKFATSSMGVASLIVSGFIMLMIFFGMNSRCSSIAREIGKKEKELKRLEAELSREKTRWDEMKVPERLNIALARFGLEMSAPREEQLVRMTGAGVPAPGQLALKRMQGGSRSSSVASSFSHQRSRRSPATSVSRRRSRNGVR
;
A
#
# COMPACT_ATOMS: atom_id res chain seq x y z
N MET A 1 14.35 116.07 0.16
CA MET A 1 14.85 114.84 0.82
C MET A 1 13.98 113.64 0.45
N ARG A 2 14.56 112.62 -0.19
CA ARG A 2 13.88 111.43 -0.74
C ARG A 2 13.36 110.51 0.39
N ARG A 3 12.07 110.17 0.37
CA ARG A 3 11.47 109.18 1.30
C ARG A 3 11.81 107.75 0.85
N ASN A 4 12.39 106.98 1.74
CA ASN A 4 12.85 105.62 1.50
C ASN A 4 11.68 104.62 1.58
N LYS A 5 11.14 104.16 0.44
CA LYS A 5 10.08 103.13 0.40
C LYS A 5 10.71 101.75 0.59
N ARG A 6 10.50 101.13 1.76
CA ARG A 6 10.85 99.72 2.00
C ARG A 6 9.94 98.82 1.16
N ILE A 7 10.48 98.28 0.07
CA ILE A 7 9.82 97.28 -0.76
C ILE A 7 9.82 95.95 0.00
N LYS A 8 8.68 95.55 0.55
CA LYS A 8 8.49 94.20 1.09
C LYS A 8 8.43 93.22 -0.08
N LYS A 9 9.53 92.51 -0.35
CA LYS A 9 9.57 91.37 -1.27
C LYS A 9 8.73 90.25 -0.65
N ARG A 10 7.49 90.07 -1.09
CA ARG A 10 6.71 88.86 -0.79
C ARG A 10 7.41 87.68 -1.47
N SER A 11 8.00 86.79 -0.67
CA SER A 11 8.59 85.53 -1.14
C SER A 11 7.48 84.61 -1.67
N LYS A 12 7.16 84.73 -2.97
CA LYS A 12 6.27 83.82 -3.69
C LYS A 12 7.01 82.53 -4.10
N PHE A 13 7.70 81.89 -3.16
CA PHE A 13 8.38 80.60 -3.37
C PHE A 13 7.90 79.53 -2.37
N ALA A 14 6.62 79.55 -2.03
CA ALA A 14 6.00 78.58 -1.12
C ALA A 14 5.01 77.62 -1.80
N THR A 15 4.93 77.61 -3.13
CA THR A 15 3.91 76.83 -3.86
C THR A 15 4.48 75.71 -4.75
N SER A 16 5.80 75.64 -5.00
CA SER A 16 6.41 74.52 -5.74
C SER A 16 6.89 73.37 -4.84
N SER A 17 7.09 73.63 -3.53
CA SER A 17 7.56 72.61 -2.59
C SER A 17 6.50 71.55 -2.28
N MET A 18 5.21 71.89 -2.34
CA MET A 18 4.13 70.92 -2.08
C MET A 18 4.04 69.82 -3.15
N GLY A 19 4.26 70.16 -4.42
CA GLY A 19 4.26 69.18 -5.52
C GLY A 19 5.46 68.22 -5.44
N VAL A 20 6.65 68.77 -5.15
CA VAL A 20 7.88 67.97 -4.99
C VAL A 20 7.78 67.06 -3.76
N ALA A 21 7.25 67.55 -2.64
CA ALA A 21 7.02 66.74 -1.45
C ALA A 21 6.06 65.57 -1.72
N SER A 22 4.98 65.81 -2.48
CA SER A 22 4.03 64.74 -2.87
C SER A 22 4.69 63.67 -3.73
N LEU A 23 5.55 64.05 -4.68
CA LEU A 23 6.28 63.11 -5.52
C LEU A 23 7.24 62.25 -4.71
N ILE A 24 7.97 62.85 -3.77
CA ILE A 24 8.87 62.12 -2.87
C ILE A 24 8.09 61.08 -2.05
N VAL A 25 6.96 61.48 -1.45
CA VAL A 25 6.13 60.55 -0.66
C VAL A 25 5.60 59.41 -1.53
N SER A 26 5.11 59.68 -2.75
CA SER A 26 4.67 58.63 -3.66
C SER A 26 5.80 57.67 -4.07
N GLY A 27 7.02 58.18 -4.27
CA GLY A 27 8.20 57.39 -4.58
C GLY A 27 8.58 56.46 -3.44
N PHE A 28 8.55 56.97 -2.20
CA PHE A 28 8.77 56.16 -1.00
C PHE A 28 7.73 55.05 -0.83
N ILE A 29 6.45 55.36 -1.07
CA ILE A 29 5.37 54.36 -1.00
C ILE A 29 5.59 53.27 -2.06
N MET A 30 5.90 53.65 -3.30
CA MET A 30 6.23 52.68 -4.36
C MET A 30 7.45 51.81 -4.00
N LEU A 31 8.50 52.40 -3.43
CA LEU A 31 9.69 51.68 -2.99
C LEU A 31 9.35 50.65 -1.89
N MET A 32 8.54 51.05 -0.91
CA MET A 32 8.09 50.17 0.18
C MET A 32 7.26 48.99 -0.36
N ILE A 33 6.35 49.23 -1.30
CA ILE A 33 5.56 48.18 -1.95
C ILE A 33 6.48 47.22 -2.71
N PHE A 34 7.42 47.75 -3.50
CA PHE A 34 8.37 46.94 -4.26
C PHE A 34 9.23 46.06 -3.35
N PHE A 35 9.73 46.61 -2.25
CA PHE A 35 10.52 45.86 -1.27
C PHE A 35 9.69 44.78 -0.56
N GLY A 36 8.45 45.10 -0.19
CA GLY A 36 7.51 44.14 0.38
C GLY A 36 7.21 42.97 -0.57
N MET A 37 6.98 43.26 -1.85
CA MET A 37 6.77 42.24 -2.88
C MET A 37 7.99 41.35 -3.06
N ASN A 38 9.19 41.92 -3.15
CA ASN A 38 10.43 41.14 -3.29
C ASN A 38 10.70 40.27 -2.07
N SER A 39 10.46 40.78 -0.86
CA SER A 39 10.56 40.01 0.38
C SER A 39 9.60 38.82 0.37
N ARG A 40 8.33 39.03 0.03
CA ARG A 40 7.33 37.97 -0.05
C ARG A 40 7.64 36.94 -1.13
N CYS A 41 8.04 37.37 -2.33
CA CYS A 41 8.45 36.46 -3.40
C CYS A 41 9.64 35.59 -2.97
N SER A 42 10.63 36.18 -2.29
CA SER A 42 11.79 35.43 -1.79
C SER A 42 11.40 34.40 -0.72
N SER A 43 10.42 34.71 0.12
CA SER A 43 9.90 33.78 1.13
C SER A 43 9.16 32.61 0.48
N ILE A 44 8.27 32.89 -0.47
CA ILE A 44 7.50 31.86 -1.20
C ILE A 44 8.44 30.95 -1.99
N ALA A 45 9.44 31.51 -2.68
CA ALA A 45 10.44 30.72 -3.41
C ALA A 45 11.23 29.78 -2.48
N ARG A 46 11.56 30.23 -1.26
CA ARG A 46 12.22 29.38 -0.26
C ARG A 46 11.31 28.26 0.24
N GLU A 47 10.02 28.54 0.45
CA GLU A 47 9.05 27.54 0.88
C GLU A 47 8.82 26.48 -0.20
N ILE A 48 8.68 26.89 -1.46
CA ILE A 48 8.59 25.99 -2.60
C ILE A 48 9.82 25.08 -2.64
N GLY A 49 11.02 25.66 -2.56
CA GLY A 49 12.26 24.87 -2.58
C GLY A 49 12.39 23.90 -1.39
N LYS A 50 11.82 24.21 -0.22
CA LYS A 50 11.75 23.27 0.91
C LYS A 50 10.80 22.12 0.60
N LYS A 51 9.62 22.42 0.07
CA LYS A 51 8.60 21.41 -0.27
C LYS A 51 9.06 20.47 -1.38
N GLU A 52 9.73 21.01 -2.40
CA GLU A 52 10.34 20.20 -3.46
C GLU A 52 11.43 19.27 -2.93
N LYS A 53 12.23 19.71 -1.96
CA LYS A 53 13.23 18.86 -1.30
C LYS A 53 12.59 17.75 -0.46
N GLU A 54 11.51 18.07 0.26
CA GLU A 54 10.74 17.08 1.02
C GLU A 54 10.15 16.01 0.10
N LEU A 55 9.54 16.42 -1.03
CA LEU A 55 9.01 15.50 -2.04
C LEU A 55 10.09 14.59 -2.60
N LYS A 56 11.22 15.15 -3.06
CA LYS A 56 12.33 14.35 -3.60
C LYS A 56 12.88 13.35 -2.59
N ARG A 57 12.92 13.72 -1.30
CA ARG A 57 13.34 12.82 -0.24
C ARG A 57 12.34 11.67 -0.06
N LEU A 58 11.04 11.97 0.03
CA LEU A 58 10.00 10.96 0.19
C LEU A 58 9.92 10.02 -1.01
N GLU A 59 10.06 10.54 -2.23
CA GLU A 59 10.13 9.73 -3.45
C GLU A 59 11.31 8.76 -3.42
N ALA A 60 12.48 9.19 -2.95
CA ALA A 60 13.65 8.34 -2.79
C ALA A 60 13.47 7.27 -1.69
N GLU A 61 12.77 7.61 -0.60
CA GLU A 61 12.41 6.64 0.44
C GLU A 61 11.41 5.61 -0.09
N LEU A 62 10.38 6.04 -0.83
CA LEU A 62 9.41 5.16 -1.48
C LEU A 62 10.10 4.25 -2.49
N SER A 63 10.99 4.78 -3.34
CA SER A 63 11.69 3.95 -4.33
C SER A 63 12.54 2.87 -3.67
N ARG A 64 13.24 3.18 -2.58
CA ARG A 64 14.03 2.20 -1.82
C ARG A 64 13.15 1.14 -1.20
N GLU A 65 12.06 1.54 -0.57
CA GLU A 65 11.12 0.62 0.04
C GLU A 65 10.50 -0.27 -1.04
N LYS A 66 10.04 0.30 -2.16
CA LYS A 66 9.53 -0.45 -3.30
C LYS A 66 10.53 -1.49 -3.81
N THR A 67 11.80 -1.12 -4.02
CA THR A 67 12.85 -2.08 -4.40
C THR A 67 13.00 -3.19 -3.35
N ARG A 68 12.98 -2.84 -2.07
CA ARG A 68 13.07 -3.81 -0.97
C ARG A 68 11.87 -4.78 -0.95
N TRP A 69 10.67 -4.27 -1.18
CA TRP A 69 9.46 -5.09 -1.30
C TRP A 69 9.48 -5.97 -2.55
N ASP A 70 9.95 -5.44 -3.66
CA ASP A 70 10.07 -6.19 -4.91
C ASP A 70 11.09 -7.32 -4.75
N GLU A 71 12.22 -7.08 -4.07
CA GLU A 71 13.18 -8.13 -3.70
C GLU A 71 12.59 -9.20 -2.77
N MET A 72 11.76 -8.82 -1.81
CA MET A 72 11.11 -9.77 -0.90
C MET A 72 10.02 -10.60 -1.59
N LYS A 73 9.34 -10.03 -2.59
CA LYS A 73 8.29 -10.70 -3.36
C LYS A 73 8.82 -11.65 -4.42
N VAL A 74 10.14 -11.66 -4.68
CA VAL A 74 10.73 -12.63 -5.62
C VAL A 74 10.43 -14.04 -5.11
N PRO A 75 9.76 -14.90 -5.91
CA PRO A 75 9.32 -16.22 -5.47
C PRO A 75 10.48 -17.11 -4.99
N GLU A 76 11.66 -16.89 -5.55
CA GLU A 76 12.89 -17.58 -5.16
C GLU A 76 13.32 -17.27 -3.72
N ARG A 77 13.26 -16.00 -3.29
CA ARG A 77 13.56 -15.63 -1.90
C ARG A 77 12.51 -16.13 -0.92
N LEU A 78 11.25 -16.18 -1.36
CA LEU A 78 10.17 -16.77 -0.58
C LEU A 78 10.42 -18.27 -0.34
N ASN A 79 10.79 -19.01 -1.37
CA ASN A 79 11.13 -20.44 -1.27
C ASN A 79 12.33 -20.68 -0.35
N ILE A 80 13.37 -19.85 -0.43
CA ILE A 80 14.53 -19.92 0.47
C ILE A 80 14.11 -19.65 1.92
N ALA A 81 13.24 -18.66 2.17
CA ALA A 81 12.73 -18.36 3.50
C ALA A 81 11.88 -19.50 4.06
N LEU A 82 10.96 -20.04 3.25
CA LEU A 82 10.13 -21.20 3.60
C LEU A 82 10.98 -22.42 3.92
N ALA A 83 12.00 -22.71 3.12
CA ALA A 83 12.94 -23.80 3.35
C ALA A 83 13.73 -23.64 4.66
N ARG A 84 14.13 -22.41 5.04
CA ARG A 84 14.80 -22.14 6.34
C ARG A 84 13.94 -22.50 7.55
N PHE A 85 12.62 -22.37 7.43
CA PHE A 85 11.67 -22.73 8.48
C PHE A 85 11.18 -24.19 8.36
N GLY A 86 11.74 -24.99 7.45
CA GLY A 86 11.31 -26.37 7.21
C GLY A 86 9.92 -26.49 6.60
N LEU A 87 9.40 -25.41 6.02
CA LEU A 87 8.10 -25.38 5.37
C LEU A 87 8.28 -25.64 3.87
N GLU A 88 8.06 -26.89 3.44
CA GLU A 88 7.92 -27.19 2.01
C GLU A 88 6.49 -26.82 1.55
N MET A 89 6.28 -25.55 1.25
CA MET A 89 5.03 -25.07 0.64
C MET A 89 5.24 -24.82 -0.85
N SER A 90 4.45 -25.48 -1.69
CA SER A 90 4.32 -25.16 -3.10
C SER A 90 3.08 -24.31 -3.34
N ALA A 91 3.06 -23.53 -4.43
CA ALA A 91 1.86 -22.81 -4.82
C ALA A 91 0.71 -23.82 -5.05
N PRO A 92 -0.48 -23.58 -4.48
CA PRO A 92 -1.61 -24.49 -4.64
C PRO A 92 -1.98 -24.60 -6.11
N ARG A 93 -2.29 -25.82 -6.56
CA ARG A 93 -2.74 -26.08 -7.93
C ARG A 93 -4.12 -25.47 -8.14
N GLU A 94 -4.48 -25.05 -9.35
CA GLU A 94 -5.77 -24.42 -9.65
C GLU A 94 -6.99 -25.22 -9.19
N GLU A 95 -6.86 -26.55 -9.23
CA GLU A 95 -7.82 -27.54 -8.74
C GLU A 95 -8.03 -27.56 -7.21
N GLN A 96 -7.18 -26.88 -6.45
CA GLN A 96 -7.27 -26.71 -4.99
C GLN A 96 -7.73 -25.30 -4.61
N LEU A 97 -7.76 -24.34 -5.55
CA LEU A 97 -8.23 -22.99 -5.29
C LEU A 97 -9.76 -22.94 -5.28
N VAL A 98 -10.30 -22.34 -4.22
CA VAL A 98 -11.73 -22.00 -4.12
C VAL A 98 -11.86 -20.48 -4.14
N ARG A 99 -12.38 -19.94 -5.24
CA ARG A 99 -12.70 -18.52 -5.41
C ARG A 99 -14.04 -18.23 -4.72
N MET A 100 -14.04 -17.26 -3.83
CA MET A 100 -15.25 -16.78 -3.16
C MET A 100 -15.83 -15.58 -3.91
N THR A 101 -17.15 -15.49 -3.95
CA THR A 101 -17.87 -14.31 -4.44
C THR A 101 -17.94 -13.23 -3.35
N GLY A 102 -18.33 -12.01 -3.70
CA GLY A 102 -18.50 -10.91 -2.73
C GLY A 102 -19.53 -11.18 -1.62
N ALA A 103 -20.41 -12.18 -1.82
CA ALA A 103 -21.38 -12.65 -0.83
C ALA A 103 -20.82 -13.76 0.09
N GLY A 104 -19.53 -14.10 0.00
CA GLY A 104 -18.90 -15.16 0.78
C GLY A 104 -19.24 -16.59 0.32
N VAL A 105 -19.92 -16.74 -0.81
CA VAL A 105 -20.28 -18.05 -1.38
C VAL A 105 -19.25 -18.46 -2.44
N PRO A 106 -18.81 -19.73 -2.49
CA PRO A 106 -17.87 -20.17 -3.53
C PRO A 106 -18.49 -20.04 -4.92
N ALA A 107 -17.74 -19.48 -5.87
CA ALA A 107 -18.23 -19.27 -7.24
C ALA A 107 -18.58 -20.61 -7.92
N PRO A 108 -19.67 -20.68 -8.70
CA PRO A 108 -20.10 -21.92 -9.34
C PRO A 108 -19.12 -22.38 -10.43
N GLY A 109 -19.09 -23.69 -10.72
CA GLY A 109 -18.33 -24.25 -11.83
C GLY A 109 -16.84 -24.56 -11.55
N GLN A 110 -16.37 -24.33 -10.33
CA GLN A 110 -14.96 -24.58 -9.98
C GLN A 110 -14.63 -26.08 -9.86
N LEU A 111 -13.47 -26.47 -10.41
CA LEU A 111 -12.97 -27.85 -10.35
C LEU A 111 -12.74 -28.34 -8.92
N ALA A 112 -12.28 -27.48 -8.02
CA ALA A 112 -12.08 -27.79 -6.60
C ALA A 112 -13.38 -28.27 -5.92
N LEU A 113 -14.49 -27.58 -6.18
CA LEU A 113 -15.81 -27.91 -5.63
C LEU A 113 -16.34 -29.22 -6.22
N LYS A 114 -16.16 -29.43 -7.53
CA LYS A 114 -16.54 -30.70 -8.18
C LYS A 114 -15.77 -31.89 -7.62
N ARG A 115 -14.46 -31.72 -7.36
CA ARG A 115 -13.62 -32.77 -6.75
C ARG A 115 -14.04 -33.04 -5.31
N MET A 116 -14.31 -32.01 -4.50
CA MET A 116 -14.83 -32.19 -3.14
C MET A 116 -16.15 -32.95 -3.12
N GLN A 117 -17.10 -32.59 -3.99
CA GLN A 117 -18.38 -33.28 -4.10
C GLN A 117 -18.23 -34.72 -4.62
N GLY A 118 -17.29 -34.96 -5.54
CA GLY A 118 -16.97 -36.29 -6.06
C GLY A 118 -16.32 -37.21 -5.01
N GLY A 119 -15.42 -36.68 -4.19
CA GLY A 119 -14.73 -37.40 -3.12
C GLY A 119 -15.65 -37.80 -1.95
N SER A 120 -16.61 -36.92 -1.57
CA SER A 120 -17.62 -37.26 -0.57
C SER A 120 -18.61 -38.32 -1.04
N ARG A 121 -18.87 -38.41 -2.35
CA ARG A 121 -19.70 -39.47 -2.95
C ARG A 121 -19.00 -40.83 -2.97
N SER A 122 -17.69 -40.87 -3.22
CA SER A 122 -16.95 -42.13 -3.20
C SER A 122 -16.69 -42.65 -1.77
N SER A 123 -16.50 -41.78 -0.77
CA SER A 123 -16.32 -42.22 0.62
C SER A 123 -17.61 -42.78 1.26
N SER A 124 -18.78 -42.24 0.91
CA SER A 124 -20.08 -42.74 1.38
C SER A 124 -20.48 -44.07 0.75
N VAL A 125 -20.07 -44.34 -0.50
CA VAL A 125 -20.26 -45.65 -1.14
C VAL A 125 -19.32 -46.71 -0.53
N ALA A 126 -18.08 -46.35 -0.16
CA ALA A 126 -17.13 -47.26 0.47
C ALA A 126 -17.54 -47.68 1.90
N SER A 127 -18.12 -46.79 2.70
CA SER A 127 -18.65 -47.12 4.03
C SER A 127 -19.93 -47.97 3.98
N SER A 128 -20.72 -47.82 2.91
CA SER A 128 -21.92 -48.64 2.67
C SER A 128 -21.58 -50.09 2.34
N PHE A 129 -20.51 -50.33 1.58
CA PHE A 129 -20.06 -51.67 1.19
C PHE A 129 -19.40 -52.46 2.34
N SER A 130 -18.71 -51.78 3.27
CA SER A 130 -18.05 -52.45 4.40
C SER A 130 -19.06 -52.98 5.44
N HIS A 131 -20.20 -52.32 5.60
CA HIS A 131 -21.29 -52.79 6.49
C HIS A 131 -22.05 -54.01 5.93
N GLN A 132 -22.05 -54.22 4.61
CA GLN A 132 -22.77 -55.35 4.00
C GLN A 132 -21.99 -56.67 4.06
N ARG A 133 -20.65 -56.60 4.15
CA ARG A 133 -19.77 -57.79 4.22
C ARG A 133 -19.74 -58.46 5.60
N SER A 134 -20.19 -57.75 6.64
CA SER A 134 -20.20 -58.22 8.04
C SER A 134 -21.39 -59.15 8.39
N ARG A 135 -22.37 -59.31 7.49
CA ARG A 135 -23.59 -60.12 7.76
C ARG A 135 -23.61 -61.54 7.18
N ARG A 136 -22.51 -62.04 6.61
CA ARG A 136 -22.39 -63.46 6.20
C ARG A 136 -21.69 -64.26 7.31
N SER A 137 -22.49 -64.89 8.17
CA SER A 137 -22.04 -65.85 9.19
C SER A 137 -21.27 -67.03 8.56
N PRO A 138 -20.15 -67.47 9.15
CA PRO A 138 -19.46 -68.68 8.70
C PRO A 138 -20.14 -69.93 9.27
N ALA A 139 -20.39 -70.89 8.39
CA ALA A 139 -20.89 -72.22 8.72
C ALA A 139 -19.87 -73.03 9.52
N THR A 140 -20.41 -73.82 10.46
CA THR A 140 -19.77 -74.72 11.41
C THR A 140 -18.82 -75.73 10.73
N SER A 141 -17.53 -75.74 11.10
CA SER A 141 -16.58 -76.78 10.68
C SER A 141 -16.28 -77.76 11.83
N VAL A 142 -16.55 -79.02 11.55
CA VAL A 142 -16.52 -80.19 12.44
C VAL A 142 -15.11 -80.71 12.68
N SER A 143 -14.90 -81.14 13.93
CA SER A 143 -13.84 -81.98 14.50
C SER A 143 -13.31 -83.12 13.61
N ARG A 144 -11.98 -83.34 13.61
CA ARG A 144 -11.43 -84.70 13.59
C ARG A 144 -10.06 -84.81 14.26
N ARG A 145 -10.07 -85.44 15.43
CA ARG A 145 -8.96 -86.09 16.15
C ARG A 145 -8.12 -86.97 15.20
N ARG A 146 -6.79 -86.95 15.36
CA ARG A 146 -5.93 -88.08 14.99
C ARG A 146 -4.85 -88.30 16.06
N SER A 147 -4.94 -89.45 16.71
CA SER A 147 -3.94 -90.05 17.61
C SER A 147 -3.15 -91.09 16.82
N ARG A 148 -1.82 -91.19 17.03
CA ARG A 148 -1.09 -92.45 17.21
C ARG A 148 0.42 -92.27 17.48
N ASN A 149 0.82 -92.67 18.69
CA ASN A 149 1.87 -93.59 19.15
C ASN A 149 3.23 -93.78 18.41
N GLY A 150 4.27 -93.96 19.26
CA GLY A 150 5.45 -94.85 19.07
C GLY A 150 6.78 -94.08 19.13
N VAL A 151 7.61 -94.12 20.19
CA VAL A 151 8.57 -95.20 20.58
C VAL A 151 9.41 -95.60 19.35
N ARG A 152 10.72 -95.36 19.27
CA ARG A 152 11.81 -95.68 20.20
C ARG A 152 13.04 -94.82 19.87
#